data_AF-A0A1Q7SNC0-F1
#
_entry.id   AF-A0A1Q7SNC0-F1
#
_cell.length_a   1.000
_cell.length_b   1.000
_cell.length_c   1.000
_cell.angle_alpha   90.00
_cell.angle_beta   90.00
_cell.angle_gamma   90.00
#
_symmetry.space_group_name_H-M   'P 1'
#
loop_
_entity.id
_entity.type
_entity.pdbx_description
1 polymer ?
#
loop_
_entity_poly.entity_id
_entity_poly.type
_entity_poly.pdbx_seq_one_letter_code
_entity_poly.pdbx_strand_id
1 'polypeptide(L)'
;LMTIKLKGDVAAVRAAVDAGAAAAQRVGELVSAHVIPRPDDETEILIYPPPWQTKEKPAAQQERAPRRQPRARKEPSVREQMPEAEPDTREPEATADPGMAMSEDEETYRQQLRNMTVHELRRDARSVKELPIHGREISRANREELIDQLIAVKFPK
;
A
#
# COMPACT_ATOMS: atom_id res chain seq x y z
N LEU A 1 -7.97 -32.86 -1.58
CA LEU A 1 -8.28 -32.22 -0.28
C LEU A 1 -7.69 -30.82 -0.30
N MET A 2 -8.46 -29.79 0.05
CA MET A 2 -7.97 -28.42 0.23
C MET A 2 -8.25 -27.97 1.67
N THR A 3 -7.32 -27.25 2.28
CA THR A 3 -7.43 -26.77 3.66
C THR A 3 -7.10 -25.28 3.72
N ILE A 4 -7.99 -24.50 4.34
CA ILE A 4 -7.79 -23.07 4.56
C ILE A 4 -7.34 -22.87 6.00
N LYS A 5 -6.31 -22.04 6.18
CA LYS A 5 -5.73 -21.74 7.50
C LYS A 5 -5.94 -20.27 7.82
N LEU A 6 -6.37 -19.97 9.04
CA LEU A 6 -6.64 -18.63 9.53
C LEU A 6 -5.85 -18.42 10.83
N LYS A 7 -5.29 -17.22 11.01
CA LYS A 7 -4.61 -16.81 12.24
C LYS A 7 -5.09 -15.42 12.62
N GLY A 8 -5.39 -15.21 13.91
CA GLY A 8 -5.88 -13.95 14.45
C GLY A 8 -6.51 -14.14 15.82
N ASP A 9 -7.28 -13.15 16.26
CA ASP A 9 -8.01 -13.23 17.54
C ASP A 9 -9.06 -14.34 17.52
N VAL A 10 -9.20 -15.06 18.63
CA VAL A 10 -10.09 -16.23 18.75
C VAL A 10 -11.53 -15.91 18.37
N ALA A 11 -12.04 -14.72 18.76
CA ALA A 11 -13.38 -14.29 18.44
C ALA A 11 -13.59 -14.09 16.93
N ALA A 12 -12.64 -13.44 16.26
CA ALA A 12 -12.68 -13.19 14.82
C ALA A 12 -12.53 -14.51 14.03
N VAL A 13 -11.57 -15.34 14.42
CA VAL A 13 -11.32 -16.64 13.76
C VAL A 13 -12.52 -17.56 13.90
N ARG A 14 -13.14 -17.64 15.09
CA ARG A 14 -14.34 -18.47 15.29
C ARG A 14 -15.51 -18.02 14.42
N ALA A 15 -15.78 -16.71 14.38
CA ALA A 15 -16.83 -16.18 13.51
C ALA A 15 -16.58 -16.49 12.02
N ALA A 16 -15.32 -16.35 11.57
CA ALA A 16 -14.93 -16.65 10.20
C ALA A 16 -15.07 -18.15 9.87
N VAL A 17 -14.64 -19.04 10.77
CA VAL A 17 -14.74 -20.49 10.59
C VAL A 17 -16.20 -20.95 10.57
N ASP A 18 -17.03 -20.44 11.48
CA ASP A 18 -18.45 -20.80 11.55
C ASP A 18 -19.19 -20.36 10.27
N ALA A 19 -18.95 -19.12 9.80
CA ALA A 19 -19.52 -18.62 8.55
C ALA A 19 -19.02 -19.40 7.31
N GLY A 20 -17.72 -19.70 7.28
CA GLY A 20 -17.09 -20.44 6.20
C GLY A 20 -17.57 -21.90 6.13
N ALA A 21 -17.70 -22.57 7.28
CA ALA A 21 -18.22 -23.93 7.37
C ALA A 21 -19.66 -24.03 6.87
N ALA A 22 -20.52 -23.11 7.29
CA ALA A 22 -21.90 -23.03 6.81
C ALA A 22 -21.97 -22.75 5.30
N ALA A 23 -21.09 -21.91 4.76
CA ALA A 23 -21.02 -21.67 3.32
C ALA A 23 -20.51 -22.89 2.54
N ALA A 24 -19.46 -23.55 3.04
CA ALA A 24 -18.85 -24.73 2.42
C ALA A 24 -19.85 -25.89 2.32
N GLN A 25 -20.63 -26.14 3.37
CA GLN A 25 -21.67 -27.18 3.38
C GLN A 25 -22.79 -26.91 2.35
N ARG A 26 -23.06 -25.65 2.00
CA ARG A 26 -24.08 -25.32 0.98
C ARG A 26 -23.61 -25.58 -0.44
N VAL A 27 -22.32 -25.43 -0.70
CA VAL A 27 -21.75 -25.53 -2.06
C VAL A 27 -21.07 -26.86 -2.34
N GLY A 28 -20.76 -27.65 -1.31
CA GLY A 28 -20.09 -28.93 -1.44
C GLY A 28 -19.95 -29.68 -0.10
N GLU A 29 -18.94 -30.55 -0.03
CA GLU A 29 -18.69 -31.39 1.15
C GLU A 29 -17.66 -30.74 2.08
N LEU A 30 -18.04 -30.54 3.35
CA LEU A 30 -17.14 -30.11 4.41
C LEU A 30 -16.58 -31.31 5.16
N VAL A 31 -15.26 -31.51 5.11
CA VAL A 31 -14.60 -32.61 5.83
C VAL A 31 -14.41 -32.29 7.32
N SER A 32 -13.88 -31.11 7.64
CA SER A 32 -13.63 -30.69 9.02
C SER A 32 -13.49 -29.17 9.13
N ALA A 33 -13.94 -28.62 10.26
CA ALA A 33 -13.75 -27.23 10.66
C ALA A 33 -13.36 -27.20 12.15
N HIS A 34 -12.27 -26.52 12.48
CA HIS A 34 -11.75 -26.48 13.84
C HIS A 34 -11.04 -25.16 14.14
N VAL A 35 -11.10 -24.74 15.41
CA VAL A 35 -10.41 -23.55 15.92
C VAL A 35 -9.56 -23.99 17.10
N ILE A 36 -8.28 -23.62 17.08
CA ILE A 36 -7.33 -23.87 18.17
C ILE A 36 -7.02 -22.50 18.81
N PRO A 37 -7.61 -22.16 19.97
CA PRO A 37 -7.45 -20.83 20.55
C PRO A 37 -6.04 -20.52 21.03
N ARG A 38 -5.30 -21.55 21.47
CA ARG A 38 -3.91 -21.48 21.93
C ARG A 38 -3.15 -22.69 21.41
N PRO A 39 -2.61 -22.63 20.18
CA PRO A 39 -1.71 -23.67 19.70
C PRO A 39 -0.39 -23.61 20.47
N ASP A 40 0.25 -24.77 20.67
CA ASP A 40 1.62 -24.83 21.17
C ASP A 40 2.61 -24.32 20.12
N ASP A 41 3.74 -23.77 20.56
CA ASP A 41 4.76 -23.15 19.69
C ASP A 41 5.27 -24.12 18.61
N GLU A 42 5.49 -25.39 18.94
CA GLU A 42 5.92 -26.42 17.98
C GLU A 42 4.85 -26.68 16.91
N THR A 43 3.57 -26.63 17.28
CA THR A 43 2.45 -26.79 16.35
C THR A 43 2.35 -25.59 15.42
N GLU A 44 2.61 -24.39 15.94
CA GLU A 44 2.60 -23.17 15.14
C GLU A 44 3.69 -23.20 14.05
N ILE A 45 4.90 -23.64 14.38
CA ILE A 45 6.00 -23.80 13.42
C ILE A 45 5.63 -24.81 12.32
N LEU A 46 4.97 -25.92 12.69
CA LEU A 46 4.54 -26.92 11.72
C LEU A 46 3.47 -26.38 10.75
N ILE A 47 2.53 -25.59 11.26
CA ILE A 47 1.45 -25.01 10.45
C ILE A 47 1.93 -23.82 9.61
N TYR A 48 2.86 -23.03 10.14
CA TYR A 48 3.42 -21.82 9.53
C TYR A 48 4.95 -21.87 9.50
N PRO A 49 5.54 -22.68 8.61
CA PRO A 49 6.98 -22.85 8.56
C PRO A 49 7.67 -21.54 8.19
N PRO A 50 8.79 -21.20 8.83
CA PRO A 50 9.54 -20.01 8.48
C PRO A 50 10.16 -20.15 7.07
N PRO A 51 10.42 -19.02 6.39
CA PRO A 51 10.83 -19.01 4.98
C PRO A 51 12.14 -19.76 4.71
N TRP A 52 12.99 -19.96 5.72
CA TRP A 52 14.25 -20.69 5.60
C TRP A 52 14.11 -22.22 5.73
N GLN A 53 12.91 -22.74 6.08
CA GLN A 53 12.60 -24.17 6.13
C GLN A 53 11.76 -24.66 4.96
N THR A 54 11.31 -23.77 4.07
CA THR A 54 10.55 -24.17 2.89
C THR A 54 11.52 -24.78 1.88
N LYS A 55 11.66 -26.11 1.87
CA LYS A 55 12.44 -26.85 0.86
C LYS A 55 11.75 -26.87 -0.52
N GLU A 56 11.21 -25.74 -0.94
CA GLU A 56 10.74 -25.56 -2.32
C GLU A 56 11.71 -24.60 -3.01
N LYS A 57 12.34 -25.08 -4.08
CA LYS A 57 13.07 -24.23 -5.02
C LYS A 57 12.14 -23.08 -5.38
N PRO A 58 12.58 -21.81 -5.30
CA PRO A 58 11.77 -20.69 -5.75
C PRO A 58 11.43 -20.96 -7.21
N ALA A 59 10.17 -21.26 -7.49
CA ALA A 59 9.66 -21.36 -8.85
C ALA A 59 9.93 -20.00 -9.49
N ALA A 60 10.89 -20.01 -10.40
CA ALA A 60 11.32 -18.85 -11.13
C ALA A 60 10.10 -18.13 -11.72
N GLN A 61 10.06 -16.81 -11.51
CA GLN A 61 9.67 -15.85 -12.54
C GLN A 61 8.48 -16.30 -13.41
N GLN A 62 7.26 -16.31 -12.88
CA GLN A 62 6.11 -16.01 -13.74
C GLN A 62 6.15 -14.52 -14.05
N GLU A 63 6.98 -14.22 -15.04
CA GLU A 63 6.78 -13.23 -16.09
C GLU A 63 5.43 -12.50 -15.95
N ARG A 64 5.48 -11.35 -15.30
CA ARG A 64 4.38 -10.39 -15.34
C ARG A 64 4.27 -9.92 -16.78
N ALA A 65 3.39 -10.55 -17.55
CA ALA A 65 2.97 -10.04 -18.85
C ALA A 65 2.57 -8.55 -18.68
N PRO A 66 2.98 -7.66 -19.59
CA PRO A 66 2.67 -6.24 -19.47
C PRO A 66 1.15 -6.06 -19.57
N ARG A 67 0.55 -5.47 -18.52
CA ARG A 67 -0.84 -4.99 -18.56
C ARG A 67 -0.98 -4.03 -19.74
N ARG A 68 -1.58 -4.50 -20.84
CA ARG A 68 -2.11 -3.64 -21.89
C ARG A 68 -3.15 -2.73 -21.24
N GLN A 69 -2.84 -1.44 -21.13
CA GLN A 69 -3.83 -0.43 -20.78
C GLN A 69 -4.87 -0.37 -21.91
N PRO A 70 -6.18 -0.54 -21.66
CA PRO A 70 -7.19 -0.19 -22.64
C PRO A 70 -7.18 1.33 -22.79
N ARG A 71 -6.92 1.81 -24.02
CA ARG A 71 -6.96 3.23 -24.37
C ARG A 71 -8.32 3.81 -24.01
N ALA A 72 -8.32 4.88 -23.21
CA ALA A 72 -9.47 5.73 -23.00
C ALA A 72 -9.95 6.31 -24.34
N ARG A 73 -11.16 5.93 -24.76
CA ARG A 73 -11.88 6.56 -25.87
C ARG A 73 -12.63 7.77 -25.30
N LYS A 74 -12.36 8.95 -25.85
CA LYS A 74 -13.05 10.20 -25.53
C LYS A 74 -14.53 10.17 -25.98
N GLU A 75 -15.30 11.02 -25.31
CA GLU A 75 -16.76 11.23 -25.22
C GLU A 75 -17.50 11.51 -26.56
N PRO A 76 -18.86 11.70 -26.55
CA PRO A 76 -19.39 13.06 -26.35
C PRO A 76 -20.72 13.21 -25.55
N SER A 77 -20.76 14.27 -24.74
CA SER A 77 -21.82 15.29 -24.51
C SER A 77 -23.27 15.01 -24.95
N VAL A 78 -24.24 15.16 -24.01
CA VAL A 78 -25.40 16.08 -24.16
C VAL A 78 -25.85 16.60 -22.77
N ARG A 79 -25.64 17.90 -22.52
CA ARG A 79 -26.58 18.97 -22.09
C ARG A 79 -27.98 18.53 -21.58
N GLU A 80 -28.70 19.11 -20.63
CA GLU A 80 -28.88 20.47 -20.06
C GLU A 80 -30.11 20.31 -19.09
N GLN A 81 -30.25 20.87 -17.89
CA GLN A 81 -30.65 22.25 -17.58
C GLN A 81 -30.82 22.40 -16.04
N MET A 82 -30.52 23.60 -15.56
CA MET A 82 -30.84 24.17 -14.23
C MET A 82 -32.28 24.72 -14.22
N PRO A 83 -32.89 25.07 -13.06
CA PRO A 83 -32.67 26.38 -12.40
C PRO A 83 -32.57 26.28 -10.85
N GLU A 84 -31.64 26.95 -10.19
CA GLU A 84 -31.64 28.35 -9.71
C GLU A 84 -32.40 28.58 -8.39
N ALA A 85 -31.63 28.70 -7.29
CA ALA A 85 -31.97 29.49 -6.10
C ALA A 85 -30.66 29.78 -5.32
N GLU A 86 -30.16 31.01 -5.45
CA GLU A 86 -29.12 31.63 -4.60
C GLU A 86 -29.78 32.31 -3.37
N PRO A 87 -29.02 32.91 -2.42
CA PRO A 87 -27.87 32.40 -1.67
C PRO A 87 -28.03 32.65 -0.16
N ASP A 88 -27.31 31.90 0.70
CA ASP A 88 -26.96 32.40 2.03
C ASP A 88 -25.49 32.11 2.35
N THR A 89 -24.70 33.14 2.11
CA THR A 89 -23.61 33.66 2.93
C THR A 89 -22.90 32.68 3.87
N ARG A 90 -21.78 32.14 3.40
CA ARG A 90 -20.54 32.19 4.20
C ARG A 90 -19.35 32.12 3.26
N GLU A 91 -18.68 33.26 3.12
CA GLU A 91 -17.51 33.45 2.28
C GLU A 91 -16.39 32.46 2.65
N PRO A 92 -15.68 31.92 1.63
CA PRO A 92 -14.46 31.15 1.82
C PRO A 92 -13.28 32.12 1.81
N GLU A 93 -12.55 32.23 2.92
CA GLU A 93 -11.23 32.87 2.89
C GLU A 93 -10.20 31.90 2.32
N ALA A 94 -10.17 31.86 0.98
CA ALA A 94 -8.92 31.66 0.27
C ALA A 94 -8.25 33.03 0.14
N THR A 95 -7.45 33.42 1.14
CA THR A 95 -6.39 34.40 0.88
C THR A 95 -5.20 33.62 0.32
N ALA A 96 -5.16 33.54 -1.00
CA ALA A 96 -3.89 33.45 -1.69
C ALA A 96 -3.14 34.75 -1.39
N ASP A 97 -2.04 34.65 -0.66
CA ASP A 97 -0.97 35.64 -0.71
C ASP A 97 0.32 34.93 -1.15
N PRO A 98 0.85 35.24 -2.35
CA PRO A 98 2.08 34.68 -2.88
C PRO A 98 3.28 35.47 -2.32
N GLY A 99 3.90 34.95 -1.27
CA GLY A 99 5.06 35.55 -0.62
C GLY A 99 6.31 34.66 -0.71
N MET A 100 7.23 35.02 -1.59
CA MET A 100 8.60 34.52 -1.66
C MET A 100 9.37 34.77 -0.34
N ALA A 101 10.07 33.74 0.15
CA ALA A 101 11.44 33.77 0.71
C ALA A 101 11.70 32.42 1.41
N MET A 102 12.52 31.53 0.82
CA MET A 102 13.95 31.43 1.15
C MET A 102 14.22 31.23 2.65
N SER A 103 14.13 29.97 3.08
CA SER A 103 15.15 29.38 3.93
C SER A 103 15.42 27.98 3.35
N GLU A 104 16.36 27.91 2.41
CA GLU A 104 16.88 26.66 1.82
C GLU A 104 17.75 25.92 2.84
N ASP A 105 17.31 25.86 4.09
CA ASP A 105 18.02 25.16 5.14
C ASP A 105 17.76 23.66 4.95
N GLU A 106 18.86 22.91 4.87
CA GLU A 106 18.88 21.45 4.77
C GLU A 106 17.93 20.81 5.80
N GLU A 107 17.83 21.43 6.98
CA GLU A 107 17.03 20.98 8.11
C GLU A 107 15.51 21.15 7.91
N THR A 108 15.05 22.28 7.35
CA THR A 108 13.63 22.51 7.04
C THR A 108 13.17 21.58 5.92
N TYR A 109 14.01 21.36 4.91
CA TYR A 109 13.73 20.40 3.84
C TYR A 109 13.69 18.97 4.36
N ARG A 110 14.60 18.59 5.28
CA ARG A 110 14.56 17.29 5.98
C ARG A 110 13.26 17.11 6.76
N GLN A 111 12.80 18.13 7.48
CA GLN A 111 11.53 18.07 8.21
C GLN A 111 10.33 17.90 7.27
N GLN A 112 10.33 18.59 6.13
CA GLN A 112 9.29 18.43 5.11
C GLN A 112 9.22 16.98 4.59
N LEU A 113 10.37 16.36 4.31
CA LEU A 113 10.44 14.96 3.86
C LEU A 113 10.03 13.97 4.97
N ARG A 114 10.28 14.29 6.24
CA ARG A 114 9.80 13.52 7.40
C ARG A 114 8.29 13.60 7.59
N ASN A 115 7.61 14.61 7.06
CA ASN A 115 6.15 14.70 7.08
C ASN A 115 5.48 13.96 5.89
N MET A 116 6.23 13.66 4.82
CA MET A 116 5.72 12.92 3.65
C MET A 116 5.72 11.41 3.86
N THR A 117 4.75 10.71 3.28
CA THR A 117 4.66 9.25 3.33
C THR A 117 5.81 8.56 2.58
N VAL A 118 6.13 7.32 2.94
CA VAL A 118 7.16 6.51 2.23
C VAL A 118 6.83 6.33 0.75
N HIS A 119 5.54 6.33 0.38
CA HIS A 119 5.12 6.27 -1.01
C HIS A 119 5.47 7.54 -1.78
N GLU A 120 5.27 8.71 -1.17
CA GLU A 120 5.65 10.02 -1.72
C GLU A 120 7.17 10.14 -1.84
N LEU A 121 7.94 9.75 -0.81
CA LEU A 121 9.40 9.73 -0.85
C LEU A 121 9.94 8.84 -1.99
N ARG A 122 9.32 7.68 -2.22
CA ARG A 122 9.70 6.79 -3.34
C ARG A 122 9.26 7.32 -4.70
N ARG A 123 8.20 8.14 -4.77
CA ARG A 123 7.76 8.79 -6.00
C ARG A 123 8.74 9.89 -6.36
N ASP A 124 9.10 10.72 -5.39
CA ASP A 124 10.03 11.82 -5.56
C ASP A 124 11.43 11.28 -5.90
N ALA A 125 11.87 10.22 -5.20
CA ALA A 125 13.11 9.50 -5.52
C ALA A 125 13.13 8.83 -6.90
N ARG A 126 11.99 8.61 -7.57
CA ARG A 126 11.97 8.13 -8.97
C ARG A 126 11.93 9.28 -9.98
N SER A 127 11.48 10.46 -9.55
CA SER A 127 11.42 11.65 -10.38
C SER A 127 12.77 12.36 -10.51
N VAL A 128 13.65 12.20 -9.52
CA VAL A 128 15.02 12.74 -9.53
C VAL A 128 15.93 11.79 -10.32
N LYS A 129 16.49 12.29 -11.43
CA LYS A 129 17.28 11.50 -12.40
C LYS A 129 18.70 11.17 -11.93
N GLU A 130 19.18 11.82 -10.87
CA GLU A 130 20.57 11.75 -10.38
C GLU A 130 20.70 11.12 -8.98
N LEU A 131 19.86 10.13 -8.66
CA LEU A 131 20.02 9.39 -7.39
C LEU A 131 20.98 8.21 -7.58
N PRO A 132 21.82 7.88 -6.60
CA PRO A 132 22.70 6.72 -6.71
C PRO A 132 21.92 5.39 -6.59
N ILE A 133 20.76 5.40 -5.93
CA ILE A 133 19.88 4.24 -5.77
C ILE A 133 18.77 4.20 -6.84
N HIS A 134 18.58 3.05 -7.50
CA HIS A 134 17.61 2.93 -8.59
C HIS A 134 16.67 1.71 -8.45
N GLY A 135 15.44 1.86 -8.96
CA GLY A 135 14.51 0.75 -9.20
C GLY A 135 14.19 -0.09 -7.95
N ARG A 136 14.80 -1.29 -7.85
CA ARG A 136 14.59 -2.21 -6.73
C ARG A 136 15.16 -1.67 -5.42
N GLU A 137 16.19 -0.83 -5.49
CA GLU A 137 16.85 -0.24 -4.33
C GLU A 137 15.97 0.83 -3.67
N ILE A 138 15.34 1.71 -4.43
CA ILE A 138 14.33 2.67 -3.94
C ILE A 138 13.18 1.96 -3.21
N SER A 139 12.82 0.76 -3.68
CA SER A 139 11.70 -0.01 -3.13
C SER A 139 12.07 -0.76 -1.84
N ARG A 140 13.36 -1.07 -1.64
CA ARG A 140 13.89 -1.73 -0.44
C ARG A 140 14.46 -0.74 0.58
N ALA A 141 14.76 0.48 0.15
CA ALA A 141 15.28 1.53 1.00
C ALA A 141 14.31 1.89 2.12
N ASN A 142 14.89 2.14 3.30
CA ASN A 142 14.16 2.62 4.46
C ASN A 142 13.82 4.12 4.31
N ARG A 143 12.97 4.64 5.21
CA ARG A 143 12.53 6.05 5.12
C ARG A 143 13.68 7.03 5.26
N GLU A 144 14.59 6.82 6.21
CA GLU A 144 15.73 7.73 6.46
C GLU A 144 16.73 7.68 5.28
N GLU A 145 17.00 6.50 4.72
CA GLU A 145 17.83 6.32 3.53
C GLU A 145 17.29 7.10 2.33
N LEU A 146 15.97 7.08 2.09
CA LEU A 146 15.37 7.88 1.02
C LEU A 146 15.53 9.38 1.25
N ILE A 147 15.40 9.83 2.50
CA ILE A 147 15.54 11.24 2.88
C ILE A 147 16.99 11.70 2.68
N ASP A 148 17.95 10.94 3.18
CA ASP A 148 19.38 11.30 3.08
C ASP A 148 19.84 11.33 1.62
N GLN A 149 19.35 10.41 0.77
CA GLN A 149 19.67 10.40 -0.66
C GLN A 149 19.03 11.58 -1.40
N LEU A 150 17.79 11.95 -1.07
CA LEU A 150 17.11 13.13 -1.63
C LEU A 150 17.78 14.44 -1.20
N ILE A 151 18.27 14.51 0.04
CA ILE A 151 19.03 15.66 0.54
C ILE A 151 20.38 15.74 -0.15
N ALA A 152 21.12 14.63 -0.28
CA ALA A 152 22.44 14.59 -0.91
C ALA A 152 22.43 15.08 -2.36
N VAL A 153 21.33 14.85 -3.10
CA VAL A 153 21.18 15.34 -4.48
C VAL A 153 20.79 16.82 -4.51
N LYS A 154 19.93 17.28 -3.59
CA LYS A 154 19.44 18.66 -3.57
C LYS A 154 20.45 19.65 -2.98
N PHE A 155 21.26 19.20 -2.02
CA PHE A 155 22.27 19.97 -1.31
C PHE A 155 23.61 19.23 -1.34
N PRO A 156 24.36 19.31 -2.46
CA PRO A 156 25.71 18.78 -2.51
C PRO A 156 26.61 19.60 -1.57
N LYS A 157 27.39 18.94 -0.72
CA LYS A 157 28.40 19.56 0.15
C LYS A 157 29.71 19.81 -0.59
#